data_AF-A0A8B6XBY8-F1
#
_entry.id   AF-A0A8B6XBY8-F1
#
_cell.length_a   1.000
_cell.length_b   1.000
_cell.length_c   1.000
_cell.angle_alpha   90.00
_cell.angle_beta   90.00
_cell.angle_gamma   90.00
#
_symmetry.space_group_name_H-M   'P 1'
#
loop_
_entity.id
_entity.type
_entity.pdbx_description
1 polymer ?
#
loop_
_entity_poly.entity_id
_entity_poly.type
_entity_poly.pdbx_seq_one_letter_code
_entity_poly.pdbx_strand_id
1 'polypeptide(L)'
;MDRSLYVFGNKSGSPYTKSGAGTIWGRLMDKYMEKHADTGARRFALNHIRPAAITEKFERRDADRYDFAAHTQTATTDSVYDRRAIRRSKPLS
;
A
#
# COMPACT_ATOMS: atom_id res chain seq x y z
N MET A 1 16.17 -28.64 3.23
CA MET A 1 15.85 -27.44 2.45
C MET A 1 16.88 -26.39 2.81
N ASP A 2 17.70 -26.00 1.85
CA ASP A 2 18.65 -24.91 2.00
C ASP A 2 17.88 -23.61 2.31
N ARG A 3 18.31 -22.85 3.31
CA ARG A 3 17.57 -21.66 3.75
C ARG A 3 17.67 -20.61 2.65
N SER A 4 16.55 -20.01 2.25
CA SER A 4 16.59 -18.91 1.29
C SER A 4 17.43 -17.75 1.85
N LEU A 5 18.34 -17.21 1.04
CA LEU A 5 19.08 -15.97 1.36
C LEU A 5 18.16 -14.75 1.42
N TYR A 6 16.93 -14.85 0.90
CA TYR A 6 15.96 -13.77 0.84
C TYR A 6 15.00 -13.84 2.03
N VAL A 7 14.76 -12.68 2.66
CA VAL A 7 13.70 -12.51 3.68
C VAL A 7 12.34 -12.96 3.13
N PHE A 8 12.09 -12.68 1.84
CA PHE A 8 10.95 -13.19 1.10
C PHE A 8 11.43 -14.06 -0.07
N GLY A 9 11.54 -15.36 0.17
CA GLY A 9 11.85 -16.38 -0.83
C GLY A 9 10.63 -17.18 -1.23
N ASN A 10 10.63 -17.72 -2.46
CA ASN A 10 9.67 -18.73 -2.86
C ASN A 10 10.06 -20.12 -2.32
N LYS A 11 9.20 -21.13 -2.52
CA LYS A 11 9.44 -22.51 -2.03
C LYS A 11 10.72 -23.16 -2.58
N SER A 12 11.26 -22.65 -3.68
CA SER A 12 12.50 -23.12 -4.31
C SER A 12 13.72 -22.34 -3.83
N GLY A 13 13.57 -21.42 -2.87
CA GLY A 13 14.66 -20.61 -2.31
C GLY A 13 15.01 -19.35 -3.12
N SER A 14 14.41 -19.16 -4.30
CA SER A 14 14.66 -17.98 -5.16
C SER A 14 13.89 -16.73 -4.66
N PRO A 15 14.25 -15.52 -5.13
CA PRO A 15 13.57 -14.31 -4.71
C PRO A 15 12.08 -14.35 -5.06
N TYR A 16 11.26 -13.81 -4.16
CA TYR A 16 9.86 -13.64 -4.43
C TYR A 16 9.64 -12.50 -5.45
N THR A 17 8.76 -12.73 -6.44
CA THR A 17 8.54 -11.77 -7.54
C THR A 17 7.28 -10.95 -7.33
N LYS A 18 7.21 -9.78 -7.99
CA LYS A 18 6.01 -8.93 -8.00
C LYS A 18 4.78 -9.67 -8.54
N SER A 19 4.94 -10.42 -9.63
CA SER A 19 3.86 -11.21 -10.21
C SER A 19 3.40 -12.33 -9.27
N GLY A 20 4.35 -13.05 -8.64
CA GLY A 20 4.04 -14.07 -7.65
C GLY A 20 3.29 -13.52 -6.43
N ALA A 21 3.71 -12.36 -5.93
CA ALA A 21 3.00 -11.63 -4.87
C ALA A 21 1.58 -11.28 -5.27
N GLY A 22 1.38 -10.75 -6.48
CA GLY A 22 0.06 -10.43 -7.01
C GLY A 22 -0.86 -11.66 -7.11
N THR A 23 -0.34 -12.80 -7.57
CA THR A 23 -1.11 -14.06 -7.66
C THR A 23 -1.55 -14.58 -6.30
N ILE A 24 -0.63 -14.64 -5.33
CA ILE A 24 -0.98 -15.12 -3.98
C ILE A 24 -1.94 -14.14 -3.30
N TRP A 25 -1.76 -12.83 -3.51
CA TRP A 25 -2.69 -11.82 -3.00
C TRP A 25 -4.10 -11.99 -3.56
N GLY A 26 -4.23 -12.20 -4.88
CA GLY A 26 -5.53 -12.45 -5.51
C GLY A 26 -6.26 -13.63 -4.88
N ARG A 27 -5.56 -14.77 -4.70
CA ARG A 27 -6.09 -15.97 -4.06
C ARG A 27 -6.49 -15.74 -2.60
N LEU A 28 -5.71 -14.93 -1.86
CA LEU A 28 -6.06 -14.55 -0.50
C LEU A 28 -7.34 -13.71 -0.48
N MET A 29 -7.47 -12.76 -1.40
CA MET A 29 -8.67 -11.94 -1.51
C MET A 29 -9.89 -12.76 -1.91
N ASP A 30 -9.74 -13.78 -2.76
CA ASP A 30 -10.85 -14.71 -3.08
C ASP A 30 -11.39 -15.36 -1.80
N LYS A 31 -10.50 -15.95 -1.00
CA LYS A 31 -10.85 -16.59 0.28
C LYS A 31 -11.43 -15.60 1.30
N TYR A 32 -10.92 -14.38 1.34
CA TYR A 32 -11.44 -13.33 2.20
C TYR A 32 -12.87 -12.96 1.81
N MET A 33 -13.14 -12.75 0.52
CA MET A 33 -14.46 -12.40 0.03
C MET A 33 -15.48 -13.52 0.27
N GLU A 34 -15.08 -14.78 0.11
CA GLU A 34 -15.92 -15.94 0.43
C GLU A 34 -16.29 -15.97 1.92
N LYS A 35 -15.29 -15.78 2.80
CA LYS A 35 -15.50 -15.79 4.26
C LYS A 35 -16.37 -14.63 4.76
N HIS A 36 -16.37 -13.50 4.06
CA HIS A 36 -17.00 -12.25 4.49
C HIS A 36 -18.10 -11.78 3.52
N ALA A 37 -18.79 -12.72 2.89
CA ALA A 37 -19.80 -12.43 1.86
C ALA A 37 -20.98 -11.57 2.38
N ASP A 38 -21.29 -11.67 3.67
CA ASP A 38 -22.39 -10.97 4.35
C ASP A 38 -22.01 -9.62 4.95
N THR A 39 -20.72 -9.27 4.99
CA THR A 39 -20.26 -8.06 5.70
C THR A 39 -20.16 -6.82 4.82
N GLY A 40 -20.48 -6.91 3.53
CA GLY A 40 -20.20 -5.87 2.55
C GLY A 40 -18.71 -5.65 2.27
N ALA A 41 -17.89 -6.67 2.54
CA ALA A 41 -16.45 -6.66 2.26
C ALA A 41 -16.18 -6.31 0.78
N ARG A 42 -15.03 -5.67 0.52
CA ARG A 42 -14.58 -5.35 -0.84
C ARG A 42 -13.15 -5.77 -1.07
N ARG A 43 -12.86 -6.07 -2.34
CA ARG A 43 -11.50 -6.33 -2.77
C ARG A 43 -10.65 -5.07 -2.69
N PHE A 44 -9.37 -5.26 -2.42
CA PHE A 44 -8.34 -4.25 -2.60
C PHE A 44 -7.07 -4.91 -3.13
N ALA A 45 -6.28 -4.14 -3.87
CA ALA A 45 -5.04 -4.60 -4.45
C ALA A 45 -3.89 -4.40 -3.46
N LEU A 46 -2.84 -5.22 -3.58
CA LEU A 46 -1.67 -5.19 -2.71
C LEU A 46 -1.00 -3.80 -2.69
N ASN A 47 -1.00 -3.11 -3.83
CA ASN A 47 -0.47 -1.75 -3.95
C ASN A 47 -1.27 -0.69 -3.18
N HIS A 48 -2.47 -1.00 -2.68
CA HIS A 48 -3.25 -0.09 -1.82
C HIS A 48 -2.72 -0.03 -0.39
N ILE A 49 -1.93 -1.02 0.05
CA ILE A 49 -1.38 -1.08 1.42
C ILE A 49 -0.45 0.12 1.68
N ARG A 50 0.46 0.42 0.75
CA ARG A 50 1.41 1.54 0.91
C ARG A 50 0.69 2.90 1.04
N PRO A 51 -0.23 3.28 0.13
CA PRO A 51 -1.02 4.49 0.30
C PRO A 51 -1.80 4.57 1.60
N ALA A 52 -2.39 3.46 2.06
CA ALA A 52 -3.12 3.43 3.34
C ALA A 52 -2.20 3.72 4.53
N ALA A 53 -1.05 3.03 4.60
CA ALA A 53 -0.08 3.23 5.68
C ALA A 53 0.53 4.64 5.70
N ILE A 54 0.84 5.22 4.53
CA ILE A 54 1.36 6.59 4.47
C ILE A 54 0.27 7.59 4.87
N THR A 55 -0.96 7.42 4.39
CA THR A 55 -2.09 8.29 4.78
C THR A 55 -2.27 8.30 6.30
N GLU A 56 -2.25 7.12 6.95
CA GLU A 56 -2.42 6.99 8.40
C GLU A 56 -1.34 7.75 9.19
N LYS A 57 -0.07 7.68 8.76
CA LYS A 57 1.03 8.46 9.36
C LYS A 57 0.84 9.96 9.19
N PHE A 58 0.34 10.40 8.03
CA PHE A 58 0.03 11.81 7.78
C PHE A 58 -1.13 12.31 8.66
N GLU A 59 -2.17 11.49 8.83
CA GLU A 59 -3.31 11.79 9.71
C GLU A 59 -2.85 11.97 11.17
N ARG A 60 -2.01 11.05 11.65
CA ARG A 60 -1.41 11.05 13.01
C ARG A 60 -0.33 12.10 13.23
N ARG A 61 0.20 12.68 12.16
CA ARG A 61 1.32 13.63 12.18
C ARG A 61 2.61 13.03 12.76
N ASP A 62 2.88 11.77 12.42
CA ASP A 62 4.13 11.12 12.83
C ASP A 62 5.34 11.91 12.30
N ALA A 63 6.37 12.05 13.14
CA ALA A 63 7.58 12.80 12.80
C ALA A 63 8.35 12.19 11.62
N ASP A 64 8.27 10.87 11.45
CA ASP A 64 8.96 10.09 10.41
C ASP A 64 8.17 9.98 9.10
N ARG A 65 6.99 10.60 8.97
CA ARG A 65 6.06 10.35 7.84
C ARG A 65 6.67 10.58 6.44
N TYR A 66 7.61 11.51 6.31
CA TYR A 66 8.32 11.79 5.06
C TYR A 66 9.41 10.77 4.77
N ASP A 67 10.18 10.40 5.80
CA ASP A 67 11.21 9.35 5.72
C ASP A 67 10.58 8.00 5.38
N PHE A 68 9.48 7.66 6.04
CA PHE A 68 8.69 6.46 5.77
C PHE A 68 8.14 6.41 4.34
N ALA A 69 7.70 7.54 3.80
CA ALA A 69 7.25 7.61 2.41
C ALA A 69 8.40 7.37 1.42
N ALA A 70 9.65 7.70 1.80
CA ALA A 70 10.86 7.50 1.02
C ALA A 70 10.77 8.02 -0.42
N HIS A 71 10.02 9.10 -0.64
CA HIS A 71 9.98 9.76 -1.94
C HIS A 71 11.21 10.65 -2.11
N THR A 72 11.77 10.66 -3.32
CA THR A 72 12.89 11.55 -3.68
C THR A 72 12.51 13.03 -3.65
N GLN A 73 11.22 13.36 -3.82
CA GLN A 73 10.68 14.70 -3.70
C GLN A 73 9.52 14.69 -2.71
N THR A 74 9.52 15.62 -1.76
CA THR A 74 8.48 15.72 -0.72
C THR A 74 7.16 16.26 -1.26
N ALA A 75 7.19 17.08 -2.31
CA ALA A 75 6.01 17.65 -2.96
C ALA A 75 5.02 16.60 -3.49
N THR A 76 5.50 15.46 -3.98
CA THR A 76 4.66 14.31 -4.38
C THR A 76 4.03 13.61 -3.18
N THR A 77 4.71 13.59 -2.03
CA THR A 77 4.14 13.05 -0.79
C THR A 77 3.02 13.93 -0.27
N ASP A 78 3.23 15.25 -0.21
CA ASP A 78 2.24 16.20 0.30
C ASP A 78 0.99 16.21 -0.58
N SER A 79 1.14 16.28 -1.91
CA SER A 79 -0.01 16.30 -2.84
C SER A 79 -0.84 15.01 -2.86
N VAL A 80 -0.23 13.84 -2.62
CA VAL A 80 -0.91 12.54 -2.72
C VAL A 80 -1.51 12.10 -1.39
N TYR A 81 -0.86 12.42 -0.26
CA TYR A 81 -1.24 11.87 1.05
C TYR A 81 -1.77 12.91 2.03
N ASP A 82 -1.47 14.20 1.87
CA ASP A 82 -2.07 15.25 2.71
C ASP A 82 -3.44 15.67 2.18
N ARG A 83 -4.48 14.95 2.61
CA ARG A 83 -5.88 15.26 2.26
C ARG A 83 -6.43 16.50 2.97
N ARG A 84 -5.67 17.15 3.86
CA ARG A 84 -6.07 18.41 4.51
C ARG A 84 -5.76 19.63 3.65
N ALA A 85 -5.03 19.47 2.54
CA ALA A 85 -4.76 20.55 1.61
C ALA A 85 -6.08 21.06 0.98
N ILE A 86 -6.57 22.21 1.44
CA ILE A 86 -7.73 22.89 0.84
C ILE A 86 -7.28 23.43 -0.52
N ARG A 87 -7.75 22.79 -1.60
CA ARG A 87 -7.57 23.30 -2.95
C ARG A 87 -8.49 24.50 -3.17
N ARG A 88 -7.96 25.72 -2.98
CA ARG A 88 -8.66 26.95 -3.36
C ARG A 88 -8.65 27.08 -4.88
N SER A 89 -9.83 27.12 -5.51
CA SER A 89 -9.96 27.46 -6.93
C SER A 89 -9.67 28.95 -7.13
N LYS A 90 -9.04 29.28 -8.26
CA LYS A 90 -9.08 30.67 -8.74
C LYS A 90 -10.52 30.96 -9.19
N PRO A 91 -11.10 32.12 -8.85
CA PRO A 91 -12.35 32.54 -9.47
C PRO A 91 -12.15 32.58 -10.99
N LEU A 92 -13.16 32.12 -11.73
CA LEU A 92 -13.19 32.28 -13.18
C LEU A 92 -13.15 33.79 -13.46
N SER A 93 -12.07 34.25 -14.09
CA SER A 93 -11.94 35.62 -14.60
C SER A 93 -12.78 35.80 -15.86
#